data_AF-A0A7W9DIU9-F1
#
_entry.id   AF-A0A7W9DIU9-F1
#
_cell.length_a   1.000
_cell.length_b   1.000
_cell.length_c   1.000
_cell.angle_alpha   90.00
_cell.angle_beta   90.00
_cell.angle_gamma   90.00
#
_symmetry.space_group_name_H-M   'P 1'
#
loop_
_entity.id
_entity.type
_entity.pdbx_description
1 polymer ?
#
loop_
_entity_poly.entity_id
_entity_poly.type
_entity_poly.pdbx_seq_one_letter_code
_entity_poly.pdbx_strand_id
1 'polypeptide(L)'
;MQEKDIYSELSSIRNLMERSSKFISLSGLSGIMAGVYSLIGAFISYKLVYSEQGFMQYRDLYLNGLQLLLKLTGIGAAVLVLSLITGIWLTIRQARKKGEKFWNPVSKRLLVNMAIPLTTGGLFILIMLIRGEYAIICSACLIFYGLALIAGSHYTISAVKWLGFSEIVLGLVAALIPGYGIVFWTIGFGILHILYGSIMHFKYN
;
A
#
# COMPACT_ATOMS: atom_id res chain seq x y z
N MET A 1 30.70 0.59 -38.51
CA MET A 1 29.67 0.17 -37.54
C MET A 1 28.63 1.25 -37.50
N GLN A 2 27.39 0.92 -37.88
CA GLN A 2 26.34 1.91 -38.10
C GLN A 2 25.85 2.43 -36.74
N GLU A 3 25.59 3.73 -36.64
CA GLU A 3 25.10 4.43 -35.43
C GLU A 3 23.95 3.68 -34.72
N LYS A 4 23.12 2.99 -35.50
CA LYS A 4 22.00 2.13 -35.05
C LYS A 4 22.44 0.96 -34.17
N ASP A 5 23.60 0.37 -34.43
CA ASP A 5 24.18 -0.71 -33.63
C ASP A 5 24.61 -0.19 -32.26
N ILE A 6 25.23 0.99 -32.21
CA ILE A 6 25.64 1.64 -30.96
C ILE A 6 24.43 1.93 -30.06
N TYR A 7 23.34 2.47 -30.62
CA TYR A 7 22.11 2.70 -29.86
C TYR A 7 21.50 1.39 -29.31
N SER A 8 21.54 0.32 -30.11
CA SER A 8 21.03 -0.99 -29.70
C SER A 8 21.88 -1.63 -28.58
N GLU A 9 23.20 -1.47 -28.64
CA GLU A 9 24.13 -1.95 -27.61
C GLU A 9 23.96 -1.16 -26.31
N LEU A 10 23.88 0.18 -26.39
CA LEU A 10 23.62 1.03 -25.23
C LEU A 10 22.27 0.70 -24.57
N SER A 11 21.23 0.46 -25.37
CA SER A 11 19.92 0.00 -24.88
C SER A 11 20.02 -1.35 -24.17
N SER A 12 20.79 -2.28 -24.73
CA SER A 12 21.00 -3.62 -24.16
C SER A 12 21.78 -3.56 -22.84
N ILE A 13 22.85 -2.77 -22.77
CA ILE A 13 23.64 -2.53 -21.55
C ILE A 13 22.76 -1.88 -20.48
N ARG A 14 21.96 -0.87 -20.85
CA ARG A 14 21.02 -0.24 -19.92
C ARG A 14 19.99 -1.23 -19.39
N ASN A 15 19.42 -2.08 -20.24
CA ASN A 15 18.44 -3.10 -19.84
C ASN A 15 19.06 -4.14 -18.89
N LEU A 16 20.29 -4.57 -19.16
CA LEU A 16 21.07 -5.42 -18.25
C LEU A 16 21.33 -4.75 -16.90
N MET A 17 21.72 -3.47 -16.89
CA MET A 17 21.89 -2.70 -15.64
C MET A 17 20.58 -2.51 -14.88
N GLU A 18 19.47 -2.22 -15.56
CA GLU A 18 18.17 -2.05 -14.91
C GLU A 18 17.69 -3.37 -14.29
N ARG A 19 17.89 -4.52 -14.96
CA ARG A 19 17.55 -5.85 -14.41
C ARG A 19 18.44 -6.29 -13.26
N SER A 20 19.71 -5.87 -13.24
CA SER A 20 20.63 -6.22 -12.14
C SER A 20 20.48 -5.32 -10.91
N SER A 21 19.94 -4.11 -11.08
CA SER A 21 19.79 -3.11 -10.02
C SER A 21 18.36 -2.94 -9.48
N LYS A 22 17.33 -3.35 -10.23
CA LYS A 22 15.92 -3.20 -9.85
C LYS A 22 15.17 -4.53 -9.77
N PHE A 23 14.29 -4.63 -8.79
CA PHE A 23 13.32 -5.72 -8.66
C PHE A 23 12.12 -5.45 -9.58
N ILE A 24 12.15 -6.01 -10.79
CA ILE A 24 11.14 -5.83 -11.85
C ILE A 24 10.03 -6.88 -11.79
N SER A 25 10.22 -7.94 -11.00
CA SER A 25 9.27 -9.07 -10.87
C SER A 25 8.08 -8.83 -9.92
N LEU A 26 7.73 -7.56 -9.67
CA LEU A 26 6.58 -7.20 -8.83
C LEU A 26 5.27 -7.38 -9.60
N SER A 27 4.36 -8.20 -9.07
CA SER A 27 3.13 -8.54 -9.79
C SER A 27 2.08 -7.44 -9.71
N GLY A 28 1.65 -6.88 -10.85
CA GLY A 28 0.55 -5.90 -10.89
C GLY A 28 -0.76 -6.40 -10.26
N LEU A 29 -1.05 -7.71 -10.37
CA LEU A 29 -2.20 -8.34 -9.72
C LEU A 29 -2.18 -8.18 -8.19
N SER A 30 -0.99 -8.05 -7.57
CA SER A 30 -0.91 -7.80 -6.12
C SER A 30 -1.54 -6.47 -5.71
N GLY A 31 -1.32 -5.41 -6.50
CA GLY A 31 -1.92 -4.10 -6.28
C GLY A 31 -3.43 -4.12 -6.46
N ILE A 32 -3.91 -4.82 -7.50
CA ILE A 32 -5.36 -4.98 -7.74
C ILE A 32 -6.03 -5.69 -6.56
N MET A 33 -5.45 -6.80 -6.07
CA MET A 33 -6.01 -7.53 -4.93
C MET A 33 -5.99 -6.70 -3.65
N ALA A 34 -4.90 -5.99 -3.35
CA ALA A 34 -4.83 -5.09 -2.21
C ALA A 34 -5.92 -4.00 -2.26
N GLY A 35 -6.14 -3.45 -3.46
CA GLY A 35 -7.22 -2.51 -3.74
C GLY A 35 -8.61 -3.07 -3.47
N VAL A 36 -8.90 -4.27 -3.99
CA VAL A 36 -10.18 -4.95 -3.77
C VAL A 36 -10.41 -5.23 -2.28
N TYR A 37 -9.40 -5.73 -1.56
CA TYR A 37 -9.50 -5.97 -0.12
C TYR A 37 -9.76 -4.68 0.65
N SER A 38 -9.11 -3.60 0.27
CA SER A 38 -9.34 -2.28 0.86
C SER A 38 -10.78 -1.78 0.62
N LEU A 39 -11.31 -1.91 -0.60
CA LEU A 39 -12.68 -1.51 -0.91
C LEU A 39 -13.71 -2.31 -0.08
N ILE A 40 -13.52 -3.63 0.04
CA ILE A 40 -14.38 -4.49 0.87
C ILE A 40 -14.28 -4.07 2.35
N GLY A 41 -13.05 -3.88 2.85
CA GLY A 41 -12.82 -3.44 4.23
C GLY A 41 -13.43 -2.07 4.52
N ALA A 42 -13.33 -1.13 3.60
CA ALA A 42 -13.93 0.20 3.70
C ALA A 42 -15.46 0.13 3.69
N PHE A 43 -16.06 -0.72 2.84
CA PHE A 43 -17.51 -0.93 2.81
C PHE A 43 -18.04 -1.50 4.12
N ILE A 44 -17.37 -2.53 4.67
CA ILE A 44 -17.73 -3.11 5.97
C ILE A 44 -17.57 -2.08 7.08
N SER A 45 -16.47 -1.32 7.08
CA SER A 45 -16.21 -0.27 8.06
C SER A 45 -17.25 0.85 7.99
N TYR A 46 -17.64 1.26 6.78
CA TYR A 46 -18.70 2.24 6.55
C TYR A 46 -20.02 1.75 7.13
N LYS A 47 -20.43 0.51 6.82
CA LYS A 47 -21.63 -0.07 7.41
C LYS A 47 -21.55 -0.06 8.93
N LEU A 48 -20.45 -0.52 9.51
CA LEU A 48 -20.31 -0.59 10.96
C LEU A 48 -20.40 0.79 11.64
N VAL A 49 -19.84 1.84 11.04
CA VAL A 49 -19.89 3.20 11.59
C VAL A 49 -21.27 3.83 11.43
N TYR A 50 -21.95 3.62 10.30
CA TYR A 50 -23.21 4.29 9.97
C TYR A 50 -24.47 3.47 10.29
N SER A 51 -24.40 2.14 10.46
CA SER A 51 -25.54 1.31 10.81
C SER A 51 -25.85 1.31 12.31
N GLU A 52 -24.81 1.41 13.15
CA GLU A 52 -24.96 1.47 14.62
C GLU A 52 -25.57 2.81 15.11
N GLN A 53 -25.52 3.87 14.28
CA GLN A 53 -26.12 5.17 14.61
C GLN A 53 -27.64 5.23 14.38
N GLY A 54 -28.24 4.21 13.77
CA GLY A 54 -29.64 4.23 13.31
C GLY A 54 -30.69 3.74 14.32
N PHE A 55 -30.33 3.12 15.45
CA PHE A 55 -31.34 2.42 16.27
C PHE A 55 -31.19 2.45 17.81
N MET A 56 -30.13 2.97 18.42
CA MET A 56 -29.96 2.85 19.88
C MET A 56 -29.55 4.15 20.59
N GLN A 57 -30.23 4.35 21.71
CA GLN A 57 -30.32 5.48 22.60
C GLN A 57 -28.95 5.94 23.14
N TYR A 58 -28.87 7.23 23.48
CA TYR A 58 -27.73 8.03 23.96
C TYR A 58 -26.86 7.43 25.11
N ARG A 59 -27.23 6.27 25.66
CA ARG A 59 -26.58 5.60 26.81
C ARG A 59 -25.52 4.56 26.41
N ASP A 60 -25.49 4.12 25.15
CA ASP A 60 -24.56 3.09 24.64
C ASP A 60 -23.28 3.65 24.00
N LEU A 61 -23.18 4.97 23.83
CA LEU A 61 -22.08 5.63 23.11
C LEU A 61 -20.69 5.41 23.76
N TYR A 62 -20.65 5.19 25.07
CA TYR A 62 -19.40 5.01 25.82
C TYR A 62 -18.93 3.55 25.93
N LEU A 63 -19.84 2.56 25.95
CA LEU A 63 -19.48 1.13 26.02
C LEU A 63 -19.18 0.53 24.64
N ASN A 64 -19.78 1.07 23.56
CA ASN A 64 -19.58 0.57 22.20
C ASN A 64 -18.37 1.17 21.46
N GLY A 65 -17.81 2.29 21.93
CA GLY A 65 -16.68 2.96 21.25
C GLY A 65 -15.44 2.08 21.14
N LEU A 66 -15.05 1.40 22.23
CA LEU A 66 -13.89 0.51 22.25
C LEU A 66 -14.13 -0.75 21.40
N GLN A 67 -15.34 -1.32 21.43
CA GLN A 67 -15.69 -2.46 20.59
C GLN A 67 -15.69 -2.10 19.09
N LEU A 68 -16.21 -0.92 18.73
CA LEU A 68 -16.17 -0.40 17.37
C LEU A 68 -14.73 -0.21 16.90
N LEU A 69 -13.87 0.39 17.74
CA LEU A 69 -12.45 0.57 17.46
C LEU A 69 -11.73 -0.76 17.23
N LEU A 70 -11.95 -1.76 18.09
CA LEU A 70 -11.38 -3.11 17.93
C LEU A 70 -11.85 -3.77 16.63
N LYS A 71 -13.13 -3.63 16.26
CA LYS A 71 -13.64 -4.13 14.98
C LYS A 71 -12.97 -3.43 13.79
N LEU A 72 -12.86 -2.11 13.80
CA LEU A 72 -12.23 -1.32 12.73
C LEU A 72 -10.74 -1.63 12.59
N THR A 73 -10.00 -1.70 13.70
CA THR A 73 -8.59 -2.12 13.69
C THR A 73 -8.43 -3.55 13.23
N GLY A 74 -9.33 -4.46 13.64
CA GLY A 74 -9.37 -5.84 13.16
C GLY A 74 -9.57 -5.94 11.65
N ILE A 75 -10.48 -5.14 11.08
CA ILE A 75 -10.69 -5.05 9.63
C ILE A 75 -9.42 -4.55 8.93
N GLY A 76 -8.82 -3.45 9.42
CA GLY A 76 -7.58 -2.91 8.86
C GLY A 76 -6.43 -3.92 8.90
N ALA A 77 -6.27 -4.63 10.02
CA ALA A 77 -5.28 -5.69 10.17
C ALA A 77 -5.54 -6.86 9.21
N ALA A 78 -6.80 -7.28 9.04
CA ALA A 78 -7.17 -8.34 8.10
C ALA A 78 -6.85 -7.95 6.65
N VAL A 79 -7.19 -6.71 6.24
CA VAL A 79 -6.86 -6.18 4.90
C VAL A 79 -5.34 -6.18 4.70
N LEU A 80 -4.57 -5.74 5.69
CA LEU A 80 -3.10 -5.71 5.63
C LEU A 80 -2.52 -7.13 5.49
N VAL A 81 -2.94 -8.07 6.33
CA VAL A 81 -2.46 -9.46 6.31
C VAL A 81 -2.80 -10.13 4.98
N LEU A 82 -4.04 -10.01 4.50
CA LEU A 82 -4.46 -10.57 3.22
C LEU A 82 -3.64 -9.98 2.07
N SER A 83 -3.46 -8.65 2.04
CA SER A 83 -2.71 -7.96 1.00
C SER A 83 -1.23 -8.38 0.97
N LEU A 84 -0.60 -8.53 2.14
CA LEU A 84 0.79 -8.99 2.24
C LEU A 84 0.94 -10.43 1.77
N ILE A 85 0.07 -11.33 2.23
CA ILE A 85 0.11 -12.75 1.84
C ILE A 85 -0.07 -12.89 0.33
N THR A 86 -1.10 -12.26 -0.24
CA THR A 86 -1.33 -12.34 -1.68
C THR A 86 -0.25 -11.64 -2.49
N GLY A 87 0.25 -10.50 -2.01
CA GLY A 87 1.28 -9.75 -2.68
C GLY A 87 2.59 -10.52 -2.77
N ILE A 88 3.03 -11.12 -1.66
CA ILE A 88 4.23 -11.97 -1.62
C ILE A 88 4.03 -13.20 -2.51
N TRP A 89 2.90 -13.90 -2.37
CA TRP A 89 2.64 -15.11 -3.15
C TRP A 89 2.62 -14.86 -4.67
N LEU A 90 1.90 -13.83 -5.13
CA LEU A 90 1.83 -13.47 -6.54
C LEU A 90 3.18 -12.99 -7.09
N THR A 91 3.95 -12.25 -6.29
CA THR A 91 5.28 -11.78 -6.65
C THR A 91 6.27 -12.94 -6.78
N ILE A 92 6.26 -13.90 -5.84
CA ILE A 92 7.08 -15.12 -5.94
C ILE A 92 6.70 -15.92 -7.20
N ARG A 93 5.40 -16.09 -7.45
CA ARG A 93 4.92 -16.81 -8.63
C ARG A 93 5.38 -16.13 -9.92
N GLN A 94 5.36 -14.80 -9.98
CA GLN A 94 5.83 -14.05 -11.15
C GLN A 94 7.34 -14.12 -11.32
N ALA A 95 8.12 -13.96 -10.25
CA ALA A 95 9.58 -14.09 -10.30
C ALA A 95 10.00 -15.45 -10.84
N ARG A 96 9.33 -16.53 -10.39
CA ARG A 96 9.55 -17.90 -10.91
C ARG A 96 9.23 -18.02 -12.40
N LYS A 97 8.13 -17.42 -12.87
CA LYS A 97 7.78 -17.39 -14.31
C LYS A 97 8.83 -16.69 -15.17
N LYS A 98 9.50 -15.67 -14.62
CA LYS A 98 10.56 -14.91 -15.29
C LYS A 98 11.97 -15.52 -15.13
N GLY A 99 12.09 -16.65 -14.42
CA GLY A 99 13.38 -17.29 -14.13
C GLY A 99 14.25 -16.50 -13.13
N GLU A 100 13.68 -15.53 -12.43
CA GLU A 100 14.40 -14.68 -11.47
C GLU A 100 14.28 -15.22 -10.05
N LYS A 101 15.35 -15.09 -9.25
CA LYS A 101 15.30 -15.38 -7.82
C LYS A 101 14.57 -14.25 -7.09
N PHE A 102 13.44 -14.57 -6.46
CA PHE A 102 12.69 -13.65 -5.60
C PHE A 102 13.56 -13.06 -4.48
N TRP A 103 14.41 -13.89 -3.87
CA TRP A 103 15.27 -13.51 -2.76
C TRP A 103 16.68 -13.19 -3.25
N ASN A 104 16.91 -11.92 -3.56
CA ASN A 104 18.22 -11.42 -4.00
C ASN A 104 18.61 -10.16 -3.19
N PRO A 105 19.85 -9.64 -3.33
CA PRO A 105 20.29 -8.46 -2.59
C PRO A 105 19.42 -7.21 -2.81
N VAL A 106 18.86 -7.04 -4.02
CA VAL A 106 17.96 -5.92 -4.35
C VAL A 106 16.63 -6.06 -3.63
N SER A 107 16.01 -7.25 -3.61
CA SER A 107 14.78 -7.53 -2.86
C SER A 107 14.96 -7.29 -1.36
N LYS A 108 16.12 -7.67 -0.80
CA LYS A 108 16.44 -7.40 0.61
C LYS A 108 16.51 -5.90 0.89
N ARG A 109 17.21 -5.13 0.03
CA ARG A 109 17.28 -3.67 0.16
C ARG A 109 15.92 -3.02 0.03
N LEU A 110 15.09 -3.46 -0.93
CA LEU A 110 13.71 -3.00 -1.08
C LEU A 110 12.93 -3.20 0.23
N LEU A 111 12.93 -4.42 0.76
CA LEU A 111 12.20 -4.75 1.99
C LEU A 111 12.68 -3.94 3.20
N VAL A 112 13.99 -3.80 3.40
CA VAL A 112 14.54 -3.03 4.54
C VAL A 112 14.16 -1.55 4.43
N ASN A 113 14.27 -0.95 3.25
CA ASN A 113 13.93 0.47 3.07
C ASN A 113 12.43 0.73 3.21
N MET A 114 11.57 -0.21 2.79
CA MET A 114 10.12 -0.12 3.03
C MET A 114 9.76 -0.40 4.50
N ALA A 115 10.48 -1.31 5.17
CA ALA A 115 10.18 -1.70 6.54
C ALA A 115 10.36 -0.54 7.51
N ILE A 116 11.39 0.30 7.35
CA ILE A 116 11.68 1.39 8.30
C ILE A 116 10.49 2.36 8.45
N PRO A 117 9.91 2.95 7.37
CA PRO A 117 8.74 3.81 7.52
C PRO A 117 7.47 3.05 7.93
N LEU A 118 7.29 1.80 7.46
CA LEU A 118 6.12 0.98 7.82
C LEU A 118 6.09 0.64 9.30
N THR A 119 7.20 0.19 9.88
CA THR A 119 7.27 -0.18 11.30
C THR A 119 7.15 1.06 12.17
N THR A 120 7.86 2.14 11.82
CA THR A 120 7.78 3.42 12.53
C THR A 120 6.35 3.98 12.49
N GLY A 121 5.71 3.97 11.32
CA GLY A 121 4.34 4.41 11.15
C GLY A 121 3.32 3.54 11.87
N GLY A 122 3.47 2.22 11.80
CA GLY A 122 2.62 1.27 12.53
C GLY A 122 2.69 1.47 14.03
N LEU A 123 3.89 1.63 14.59
CA LEU A 123 4.07 1.95 16.00
C LEU A 123 3.47 3.32 16.35
N PHE A 124 3.67 4.33 15.51
CA PHE A 124 3.06 5.65 15.69
C PHE A 124 1.52 5.58 15.73
N ILE A 125 0.91 4.84 14.79
CA ILE A 125 -0.54 4.62 14.75
C ILE A 125 -1.03 3.89 16.02
N LEU A 126 -0.30 2.89 16.50
CA LEU A 126 -0.63 2.19 17.76
C LEU A 126 -0.57 3.14 18.97
N ILE A 127 0.44 4.01 19.04
CA ILE A 127 0.55 5.02 20.10
C ILE A 127 -0.64 5.99 20.03
N MET A 128 -1.02 6.46 18.83
CA MET A 128 -2.19 7.34 18.66
C MET A 128 -3.49 6.65 19.06
N LEU A 129 -3.66 5.36 18.72
CA LEU A 129 -4.80 4.54 19.14
C LEU A 129 -4.92 4.46 20.67
N ILE A 130 -3.81 4.18 21.36
CA ILE A 130 -3.77 4.09 22.83
C ILE A 130 -4.06 5.44 23.47
N ARG A 131 -3.63 6.54 22.85
CA ARG A 131 -3.88 7.91 23.30
C ARG A 131 -5.29 8.43 23.00
N GLY A 132 -6.09 7.70 22.22
CA GLY A 132 -7.43 8.11 21.82
C GLY A 132 -7.49 9.07 20.63
N GLU A 133 -6.37 9.29 19.94
CA GLU A 133 -6.25 10.24 18.82
C GLU A 133 -6.64 9.59 17.49
N TYR A 134 -7.93 9.31 17.30
CA TYR A 134 -8.41 8.52 16.15
C TYR A 134 -8.41 9.29 14.83
N ALA A 135 -8.54 10.62 14.89
CA ALA A 135 -8.66 11.47 13.71
C ALA A 135 -7.44 11.38 12.77
N ILE A 136 -6.24 11.15 13.33
CA ILE A 136 -4.98 11.15 12.58
C ILE A 136 -4.60 9.77 12.02
N ILE A 137 -5.30 8.70 12.42
CA ILE A 137 -4.92 7.33 12.07
C ILE A 137 -4.90 7.12 10.56
N CYS A 138 -5.96 7.51 9.86
CA CYS A 138 -6.05 7.33 8.42
C CYS A 138 -4.96 8.11 7.68
N SER A 139 -4.76 9.39 8.04
CA SER A 139 -3.68 10.20 7.46
C SER A 139 -2.30 9.59 7.74
N ALA A 140 -2.06 9.10 8.95
CA ALA A 140 -0.81 8.46 9.30
C ALA A 140 -0.58 7.19 8.47
N CYS A 141 -1.60 6.33 8.30
CA CYS A 141 -1.51 5.15 7.44
C CYS A 141 -1.07 5.52 6.03
N LEU A 142 -1.74 6.50 5.40
CA LEU A 142 -1.46 6.93 4.03
C LEU A 142 -0.06 7.54 3.91
N ILE A 143 0.34 8.43 4.84
CA ILE A 143 1.64 9.11 4.81
C ILE A 143 2.78 8.12 5.01
N PHE A 144 2.74 7.30 6.06
CA PHE A 144 3.83 6.36 6.34
C PHE A 144 3.93 5.26 5.29
N TYR A 145 2.79 4.80 4.76
CA TYR A 145 2.78 3.89 3.61
C TYR A 145 3.39 4.55 2.36
N GLY A 146 3.01 5.78 2.04
CA GLY A 146 3.56 6.51 0.90
C GLY A 146 5.07 6.75 1.04
N LEU A 147 5.55 7.07 2.24
CA LEU A 147 6.98 7.17 2.55
C LEU A 147 7.70 5.83 2.37
N ALA A 148 7.09 4.72 2.80
CA ALA A 148 7.63 3.39 2.56
C ALA A 148 7.77 3.08 1.07
N LEU A 149 6.73 3.39 0.27
CA LEU A 149 6.78 3.22 -1.18
C LEU A 149 7.89 4.05 -1.83
N ILE A 150 8.05 5.32 -1.43
CA ILE A 150 9.13 6.17 -1.97
C ILE A 150 10.51 5.62 -1.60
N ALA A 151 10.72 5.24 -0.34
CA ALA A 151 11.98 4.64 0.13
C ALA A 151 12.31 3.33 -0.61
N GLY A 152 11.29 2.50 -0.87
CA GLY A 152 11.43 1.28 -1.67
C GLY A 152 11.62 1.52 -3.17
N SER A 153 11.08 2.62 -3.71
CA SER A 153 10.97 2.86 -5.16
C SER A 153 12.31 2.87 -5.90
N HIS A 154 13.41 3.19 -5.21
CA HIS A 154 14.77 3.14 -5.77
C HIS A 154 15.17 1.74 -6.26
N TYR A 155 14.58 0.70 -5.66
CA TYR A 155 14.91 -0.70 -5.92
C TYR A 155 13.84 -1.40 -6.76
N THR A 156 12.85 -0.66 -7.31
CA THR A 156 11.77 -1.23 -8.13
C THR A 156 11.37 -0.27 -9.24
N ILE A 157 10.20 -0.48 -9.85
CA ILE A 157 9.70 0.28 -11.01
C ILE A 157 9.29 1.68 -10.55
N SER A 158 9.57 2.69 -11.37
CA SER A 158 9.29 4.10 -11.05
C SER A 158 7.82 4.41 -10.78
N ALA A 159 6.89 3.57 -11.27
CA ALA A 159 5.47 3.68 -10.96
C ALA A 159 5.17 3.63 -9.45
N VAL A 160 5.96 2.86 -8.68
CA VAL A 160 5.84 2.78 -7.21
C VAL A 160 6.12 4.12 -6.54
N LYS A 161 7.06 4.89 -7.08
CA LYS A 161 7.40 6.24 -6.56
C LYS A 161 6.21 7.18 -6.67
N TRP A 162 5.52 7.16 -7.81
CA TRP A 162 4.36 8.01 -8.06
C TRP A 162 3.16 7.61 -7.20
N LEU A 163 2.92 6.30 -7.01
CA LEU A 163 1.93 5.84 -6.03
C LEU A 163 2.26 6.38 -4.63
N GLY A 164 3.53 6.29 -4.21
CA GLY A 164 3.98 6.81 -2.92
C GLY A 164 3.71 8.30 -2.73
N PHE A 165 3.99 9.14 -3.75
CA PHE A 165 3.66 10.56 -3.67
C PHE A 165 2.15 10.81 -3.59
N SER A 166 1.34 10.09 -4.38
CA SER A 166 -0.11 10.21 -4.33
C SER A 166 -0.67 9.88 -2.94
N GLU A 167 -0.16 8.82 -2.30
CA GLU A 167 -0.54 8.43 -0.93
C GLU A 167 -0.14 9.49 0.11
N ILE A 168 1.06 10.08 -0.01
CA ILE A 168 1.49 11.17 0.89
C ILE A 168 0.60 12.40 0.73
N VAL A 169 0.36 12.85 -0.51
CA VAL A 169 -0.49 14.02 -0.77
C VAL A 169 -1.91 13.77 -0.24
N LEU A 170 -2.46 12.59 -0.53
CA LEU A 170 -3.79 12.21 -0.04
C LEU A 170 -3.84 12.16 1.49
N GLY A 171 -2.81 11.61 2.13
CA GLY A 171 -2.71 11.53 3.58
C GLY A 171 -2.55 12.91 4.26
N LEU A 172 -1.82 13.84 3.64
CA LEU A 172 -1.73 15.23 4.11
C LEU A 172 -3.08 15.95 3.98
N VAL A 173 -3.80 15.75 2.87
CA VAL A 173 -5.16 16.29 2.71
C VAL A 173 -6.12 15.65 3.74
N ALA A 174 -6.00 14.35 4.00
CA ALA A 174 -6.78 13.66 5.02
C ALA A 174 -6.54 14.23 6.43
N ALA A 175 -5.31 14.66 6.73
CA ALA A 175 -4.98 15.28 8.02
C ALA A 175 -5.63 16.67 8.18
N LEU A 176 -5.86 17.40 7.09
CA LEU A 176 -6.54 18.70 7.11
C LEU A 176 -8.06 18.58 7.30
N ILE A 177 -8.65 17.43 6.94
CA ILE A 177 -10.11 17.23 6.94
C ILE A 177 -10.44 15.96 7.76
N PRO A 178 -10.32 16.03 9.10
CA PRO A 178 -10.63 14.89 9.97
C PRO A 178 -12.11 14.50 9.87
N GLY A 179 -12.40 13.20 10.01
CA GLY A 179 -13.75 12.63 9.90
C GLY A 179 -14.03 11.88 8.60
N TYR A 180 -13.29 12.15 7.52
CA TYR A 180 -13.43 11.47 6.23
C TYR A 180 -12.47 10.28 6.04
N GLY A 181 -11.94 9.71 7.13
CA GLY A 181 -10.91 8.67 7.08
C GLY A 181 -11.27 7.47 6.19
N ILE A 182 -12.51 6.98 6.23
CA ILE A 182 -12.95 5.87 5.37
C ILE A 182 -12.89 6.24 3.88
N VAL A 183 -13.23 7.49 3.53
CA VAL A 183 -13.19 7.98 2.15
C VAL A 183 -11.75 8.05 1.66
N PHE A 184 -10.85 8.68 2.42
CA PHE A 184 -9.44 8.78 2.06
C PHE A 184 -8.76 7.40 1.99
N TRP A 185 -9.10 6.49 2.89
CA TRP A 185 -8.66 5.10 2.84
C TRP A 185 -9.12 4.39 1.56
N THR A 186 -10.38 4.55 1.19
CA THR A 186 -10.97 3.98 -0.03
C THR A 186 -10.26 4.49 -1.28
N ILE A 187 -9.93 5.79 -1.32
CA ILE A 187 -9.23 6.39 -2.44
C ILE A 187 -7.79 5.88 -2.51
N GLY A 188 -7.02 5.96 -1.41
CA GLY A 188 -5.61 5.56 -1.39
C GLY A 188 -5.43 4.06 -1.55
N PHE A 189 -5.76 3.32 -0.49
CA PHE A 189 -5.57 1.87 -0.46
C PHE A 189 -6.49 1.11 -1.41
N GLY A 190 -7.59 1.69 -1.87
CA GLY A 190 -8.52 1.08 -2.83
C GLY A 190 -8.22 1.50 -4.27
N ILE A 191 -8.70 2.69 -4.65
CA ILE A 191 -8.71 3.16 -6.04
C ILE A 191 -7.28 3.30 -6.60
N LEU A 192 -6.38 4.00 -5.89
CA LEU A 192 -5.01 4.21 -6.38
C LEU A 192 -4.26 2.88 -6.55
N HIS A 193 -4.49 1.91 -5.65
CA HIS A 193 -3.88 0.59 -5.75
C HIS A 193 -4.41 -0.24 -6.91
N ILE A 194 -5.72 -0.17 -7.22
CA ILE A 194 -6.28 -0.80 -8.40
C ILE A 194 -5.69 -0.17 -9.66
N LEU A 195 -5.68 1.16 -9.75
CA LEU A 195 -5.11 1.87 -10.92
C LEU A 195 -3.64 1.53 -11.13
N TYR A 196 -2.83 1.63 -10.07
CA TYR A 196 -1.42 1.25 -10.10
C TYR A 196 -1.24 -0.23 -10.49
N GLY A 197 -2.01 -1.14 -9.87
CA GLY A 197 -1.94 -2.56 -10.14
C GLY A 197 -2.29 -2.91 -11.58
N SER A 198 -3.33 -2.26 -12.13
CA SER A 198 -3.72 -2.38 -13.54
C SER A 198 -2.62 -1.88 -14.47
N ILE A 199 -2.05 -0.69 -14.23
CA ILE A 199 -0.94 -0.16 -15.05
C ILE A 199 0.25 -1.11 -15.03
N MET A 200 0.61 -1.65 -13.86
CA MET A 200 1.69 -2.61 -13.72
C MET A 200 1.39 -3.93 -14.44
N HIS A 201 0.15 -4.40 -14.35
CA HIS A 201 -0.27 -5.65 -14.98
C HIS A 201 -0.17 -5.55 -16.50
N PHE A 202 -0.73 -4.50 -17.12
CA PHE A 202 -0.71 -4.37 -18.58
C PHE A 202 0.69 -4.07 -19.15
N LYS A 203 1.58 -3.46 -18.36
CA LYS A 203 2.90 -3.04 -18.85
C LYS A 203 4.02 -4.05 -18.57
N TYR A 204 3.92 -4.84 -17.50
CA TYR A 204 5.05 -5.64 -16.99
C TYR A 204 4.74 -7.10 -16.66
N ASN A 205 3.46 -7.52 -16.64
CA ASN A 205 3.06 -8.91 -16.40
C ASN A 205 2.81 -9.66 -17.70
#